data_AF-A0A9X1BBZ2-F1
#
_entry.id   AF-A0A9X1BBZ2-F1
#
_cell.length_a   1.000
_cell.length_b   1.000
_cell.length_c   1.000
_cell.angle_alpha   90.00
_cell.angle_beta   90.00
_cell.angle_gamma   90.00
#
_symmetry.space_group_name_H-M   'P 1'
#
loop_
_entity.id
_entity.type
_entity.pdbx_description
1 polymer ?
#
loop_
_entity_poly.entity_id
_entity_poly.type
_entity_poly.pdbx_seq_one_letter_code
_entity_poly.pdbx_strand_id
1 'polypeptide(L)'
;VDDPQLRQKLKETSGIGTEATRAGIIETLQQRGYLIRRKRALHATEAGRALIDAVPEAVSDPATTARWEEALGEIAEGRGDLAAFLEQQAAWVRTLVRQIQEAGAEAIAIDGSAQPTCPSCGRSMRRRTGKHGAFWGCSGYPDCTVTRPDANGKP
;
A
#
# COMPACT_ATOMS: atom_id res chain seq x y z
N VAL A 1 -0.97 -18.78 -0.73
CA VAL A 1 -1.66 -19.30 -1.93
C VAL A 1 -1.76 -20.81 -1.82
N ASP A 2 -2.99 -21.31 -1.89
CA ASP A 2 -3.29 -22.72 -1.71
C ASP A 2 -3.27 -23.51 -3.03
N ASP A 3 -3.41 -22.83 -4.17
CA ASP A 3 -3.29 -23.43 -5.51
C ASP A 3 -1.83 -23.84 -5.83
N PRO A 4 -1.56 -25.14 -6.09
CA PRO A 4 -0.23 -25.64 -6.43
C PRO A 4 0.36 -25.09 -7.73
N GLN A 5 -0.45 -24.85 -8.76
CA GLN A 5 0.01 -24.31 -10.05
C GLN A 5 0.42 -22.85 -9.89
N LEU A 6 -0.32 -22.12 -9.06
CA LEU A 6 -0.06 -20.73 -8.80
C LEU A 6 1.15 -20.52 -7.86
N ARG A 7 1.40 -21.46 -6.94
CA ARG A 7 2.66 -21.54 -6.18
C ARG A 7 3.89 -21.75 -7.10
N GLN A 8 3.75 -22.57 -8.12
CA GLN A 8 4.82 -22.82 -9.10
C GLN A 8 5.06 -21.57 -9.96
N LYS A 9 4.00 -20.96 -10.49
CA LYS A 9 4.08 -19.66 -11.18
C LYS A 9 4.71 -18.60 -10.29
N LEU A 10 4.39 -18.48 -9.00
CA LEU A 10 5.02 -17.50 -8.08
C LEU A 10 6.50 -17.78 -7.78
N LYS A 11 6.95 -19.03 -7.91
CA LYS A 11 8.39 -19.36 -7.82
C LYS A 11 9.13 -18.98 -9.11
N GLU A 12 8.52 -19.25 -10.25
CA GLU A 12 9.06 -18.93 -11.59
C GLU A 12 9.03 -17.42 -11.84
N THR A 13 7.89 -16.79 -11.57
CA THR A 13 7.72 -15.35 -11.39
C THR A 13 8.10 -14.95 -9.97
N SER A 14 9.40 -14.98 -9.69
CA SER A 14 10.01 -13.96 -8.83
C SER A 14 9.77 -12.53 -9.38
N GLY A 15 8.56 -12.21 -9.82
CA GLY A 15 8.16 -11.14 -10.73
C GLY A 15 6.87 -10.46 -10.29
N ILE A 16 6.64 -10.36 -8.97
CA ILE A 16 5.81 -9.29 -8.39
C ILE A 16 6.73 -8.08 -8.23
N GLY A 17 7.15 -7.53 -9.37
CA GLY A 17 8.20 -6.52 -9.48
C GLY A 17 9.53 -7.06 -10.02
N THR A 18 10.12 -6.29 -10.94
CA THR A 18 11.47 -6.48 -11.46
C THR A 18 12.54 -6.23 -10.38
N GLU A 19 13.78 -6.71 -10.56
CA GLU A 19 14.90 -6.41 -9.64
C GLU A 19 15.02 -4.90 -9.33
N ALA A 20 14.71 -4.05 -10.31
CA ALA A 20 14.73 -2.59 -10.19
C ALA A 20 13.67 -2.03 -9.21
N THR A 21 12.53 -2.71 -9.01
CA THR A 21 11.41 -2.21 -8.19
C THR A 21 11.45 -2.72 -6.75
N ARG A 22 12.13 -3.85 -6.49
CA ARG A 22 12.15 -4.52 -5.18
C ARG A 22 12.73 -3.65 -4.07
N ALA A 23 13.86 -3.00 -4.32
CA ALA A 23 14.51 -2.14 -3.34
C ALA A 23 13.62 -0.93 -2.96
N GLY A 24 13.04 -0.26 -3.96
CA GLY A 24 12.18 0.90 -3.76
C GLY A 24 10.86 0.56 -3.04
N ILE A 25 10.27 -0.60 -3.32
CA ILE A 25 9.07 -1.09 -2.61
C ILE A 25 9.40 -1.33 -1.13
N ILE A 26 10.49 -2.06 -0.83
CA ILE A 26 10.90 -2.36 0.55
C ILE A 26 11.23 -1.07 1.32
N GLU A 27 11.89 -0.10 0.67
CA GLU A 27 12.16 1.20 1.27
C GLU A 27 10.86 1.95 1.59
N THR A 28 9.93 2.01 0.64
CA THR A 28 8.62 2.67 0.82
C THR A 28 7.83 2.05 1.98
N LEU A 29 7.80 0.72 2.08
CA LEU A 29 7.10 0.02 3.16
C LEU A 29 7.73 0.31 4.54
N GLN A 30 9.05 0.47 4.62
CA GLN A 30 9.72 0.88 5.86
C GLN A 30 9.45 2.34 6.20
N GLN A 31 9.55 3.26 5.23
CA GLN A 31 9.26 4.68 5.43
C GLN A 31 7.82 4.94 5.90
N ARG A 32 6.86 4.13 5.42
CA ARG A 32 5.45 4.18 5.84
C ARG A 32 5.17 3.44 7.16
N GLY A 33 6.16 2.77 7.74
CA GLY A 33 6.03 2.07 9.01
C GLY A 33 5.30 0.73 8.94
N TYR A 34 5.10 0.16 7.75
CA TYR A 34 4.49 -1.18 7.58
C TYR A 34 5.49 -2.31 7.78
N LEU A 35 6.77 -2.04 7.51
CA LEU A 35 7.89 -2.93 7.78
C LEU A 35 8.90 -2.25 8.72
N ILE A 36 9.53 -3.04 9.59
CA ILE A 36 10.68 -2.62 10.39
C ILE A 36 11.82 -3.60 10.21
N ARG A 37 13.05 -3.09 10.26
CA ARG A 37 14.25 -3.92 10.27
C ARG A 37 14.67 -4.18 11.72
N ARG A 38 14.70 -5.46 12.11
CA ARG A 38 15.29 -5.90 13.38
C ARG A 38 16.48 -6.80 13.06
N LYS A 39 17.69 -6.35 13.42
CA LYS A 39 18.95 -7.01 13.04
C LYS A 39 19.05 -7.18 11.51
N ARG A 40 19.15 -8.42 11.03
CA ARG A 40 19.25 -8.77 9.60
C ARG A 40 17.91 -9.21 8.98
N ALA A 41 16.80 -9.12 9.71
CA ALA A 41 15.48 -9.54 9.24
C ALA A 41 14.51 -8.36 9.11
N LEU A 42 13.59 -8.48 8.14
CA LEU A 42 12.44 -7.60 8.00
C LEU A 42 11.26 -8.21 8.75
N HIS A 43 10.52 -7.37 9.46
CA HIS A 43 9.34 -7.77 10.22
C HIS A 43 8.17 -6.84 9.86
N ALA A 44 7.00 -7.43 9.62
CA ALA A 44 5.75 -6.66 9.52
C ALA A 44 5.38 -6.06 10.88
N THR A 45 4.98 -4.80 10.87
CA THR A 45 4.42 -4.12 12.04
C THR A 45 2.95 -4.51 12.23
N GLU A 46 2.37 -4.14 13.37
CA GLU A 46 0.93 -4.31 13.61
C GLU A 46 0.12 -3.54 12.55
N ALA A 47 0.50 -2.31 12.23
CA ALA A 47 -0.14 -1.54 11.17
C ALA A 47 -0.01 -2.20 9.78
N GLY A 48 1.13 -2.83 9.48
CA GLY A 48 1.31 -3.57 8.24
C GLY A 48 0.38 -4.79 8.14
N ARG A 49 0.16 -5.49 9.25
CA ARG A 49 -0.79 -6.61 9.32
C ARG A 49 -2.24 -6.14 9.24
N ALA A 50 -2.59 -5.14 10.03
CA ALA A 50 -3.92 -4.55 10.03
C ALA A 50 -4.31 -4.03 8.63
N LEU A 51 -3.36 -3.46 7.86
CA LEU A 51 -3.61 -3.08 6.48
C LEU A 51 -3.97 -4.28 5.58
N ILE A 52 -3.25 -5.39 5.72
CA ILE A 52 -3.53 -6.61 4.94
C ILE A 52 -4.87 -7.23 5.33
N ASP A 53 -5.18 -7.24 6.62
CA ASP A 53 -6.45 -7.77 7.15
C ASP A 53 -7.65 -6.92 6.73
N ALA A 54 -7.43 -5.62 6.52
CA ALA A 54 -8.45 -4.65 6.18
C ALA A 54 -8.83 -4.58 4.69
N VAL A 55 -7.91 -4.97 3.80
CA VAL A 55 -8.20 -4.95 2.36
C VAL A 55 -8.89 -6.25 1.95
N PRO A 56 -9.78 -6.23 0.93
CA PRO A 56 -10.34 -7.46 0.39
C PRO A 56 -9.25 -8.44 -0.03
N GLU A 57 -9.48 -9.75 0.16
CA GLU A 57 -8.53 -10.81 -0.19
C GLU A 57 -8.05 -10.69 -1.65
N ALA A 58 -8.94 -10.31 -2.56
CA ALA A 58 -8.60 -10.10 -3.97
C ALA A 58 -7.50 -9.05 -4.21
N VAL A 59 -7.32 -8.09 -3.29
CA VAL A 59 -6.31 -7.03 -3.34
C VAL A 59 -4.99 -7.47 -2.69
N SER A 60 -5.05 -8.25 -1.60
CA SER A 60 -3.86 -8.74 -0.89
C SER A 60 -3.27 -10.02 -1.48
N ASP A 61 -4.02 -10.73 -2.35
CA ASP A 61 -3.58 -11.96 -3.01
C ASP A 61 -2.43 -11.71 -4.01
N PRO A 62 -1.24 -12.29 -3.79
CA PRO A 62 -0.12 -12.20 -4.70
C PRO A 62 -0.43 -12.71 -6.12
N ALA A 63 -1.42 -13.60 -6.27
CA ALA A 63 -1.85 -14.10 -7.57
C ALA A 63 -2.39 -12.99 -8.47
N THR A 64 -3.11 -12.03 -7.90
CA THR A 64 -3.69 -10.91 -8.64
C THR A 64 -2.58 -10.09 -9.29
N THR A 65 -1.53 -9.78 -8.54
CA THR A 65 -0.37 -9.05 -9.09
C THR A 65 0.37 -9.86 -10.16
N ALA A 66 0.55 -11.17 -9.97
CA ALA A 66 1.20 -12.02 -10.96
C ALA A 66 0.44 -12.04 -12.30
N ARG A 67 -0.90 -12.09 -12.25
CA ARG A 67 -1.76 -12.01 -13.45
C ARG A 67 -1.63 -10.66 -14.17
N TRP A 68 -1.49 -9.57 -13.43
CA TRP A 68 -1.30 -8.25 -14.02
C TRP A 68 0.06 -8.10 -14.69
N GLU A 69 1.13 -8.59 -14.06
CA GLU A 69 2.47 -8.57 -14.64
C GLU A 69 2.54 -9.41 -15.93
N GLU A 70 1.85 -10.57 -15.96
CA GLU A 70 1.68 -11.38 -17.18
C GLU A 70 0.99 -10.57 -18.28
N ALA A 71 -0.16 -9.97 -17.98
CA ALA A 71 -0.91 -9.14 -18.94
C ALA A 71 -0.11 -7.92 -19.44
N LEU A 72 0.62 -7.24 -18.54
CA LEU A 72 1.49 -6.12 -18.90
C LEU A 72 2.67 -6.57 -19.79
N GLY A 73 3.19 -7.78 -19.58
CA GLY A 73 4.17 -8.40 -20.46
C GLY A 73 3.61 -8.62 -21.88
N GLU A 74 2.40 -9.17 -22.00
CA GLU A 74 1.77 -9.38 -23.31
C GLU A 74 1.49 -8.06 -24.04
N ILE A 75 1.09 -7.02 -23.30
CA ILE A 75 0.92 -5.66 -23.84
C ILE A 75 2.26 -5.10 -24.35
N ALA A 76 3.34 -5.27 -23.59
CA ALA A 76 4.68 -4.80 -23.99
C ALA A 76 5.19 -5.52 -25.26
N GLU A 77 4.81 -6.78 -25.47
CA GLU A 77 5.11 -7.56 -26.67
C GLU A 77 4.14 -7.27 -27.84
N GLY A 78 3.15 -6.39 -27.66
CA GLY A 78 2.15 -6.06 -28.68
C GLY A 78 1.07 -7.13 -28.90
N ARG A 79 0.95 -8.09 -27.97
CA ARG A 79 -0.05 -9.17 -28.00
C ARG A 79 -1.31 -8.85 -27.18
N GLY A 80 -1.32 -7.74 -26.44
CA GLY A 80 -2.44 -7.29 -25.61
C GLY A 80 -2.88 -5.85 -25.92
N ASP A 81 -4.06 -5.49 -25.43
CA ASP A 81 -4.62 -4.13 -25.55
C ASP A 81 -4.55 -3.40 -24.20
N LEU A 82 -3.76 -2.32 -24.15
CA LEU A 82 -3.62 -1.47 -22.98
C LEU A 82 -4.94 -0.78 -22.58
N ALA A 83 -5.75 -0.35 -23.55
CA ALA A 83 -7.00 0.34 -23.26
C ALA A 83 -7.98 -0.62 -22.57
N ALA A 84 -8.16 -1.82 -23.13
CA ALA A 84 -8.98 -2.86 -22.54
C ALA A 84 -8.50 -3.26 -21.13
N PHE A 85 -7.18 -3.39 -20.92
CA PHE A 85 -6.61 -3.69 -19.61
C PHE A 85 -6.97 -2.61 -18.58
N LEU A 86 -6.78 -1.33 -18.91
CA LEU A 86 -7.09 -0.21 -18.02
C LEU A 86 -8.58 -0.10 -17.72
N GLU A 87 -9.45 -0.34 -18.71
CA GLU A 87 -10.90 -0.37 -18.51
C GLU A 87 -11.32 -1.47 -17.54
N GLN A 88 -10.73 -2.67 -17.69
CA GLN A 88 -10.98 -3.78 -16.78
C GLN A 88 -10.52 -3.47 -15.35
N GLN A 89 -9.33 -2.89 -15.17
CA GLN A 89 -8.85 -2.52 -13.83
C GLN A 89 -9.71 -1.41 -13.20
N ALA A 90 -10.12 -0.41 -13.98
CA ALA A 90 -10.99 0.66 -13.49
C ALA A 90 -12.37 0.11 -13.06
N ALA A 91 -12.96 -0.80 -13.85
CA ALA A 91 -14.22 -1.45 -13.50
C ALA A 91 -14.11 -2.29 -12.22
N TRP A 92 -13.01 -3.03 -12.08
CA TRP A 92 -12.73 -3.83 -10.89
C TRP A 92 -12.60 -2.97 -9.63
N VAL A 93 -11.79 -1.89 -9.67
CA VAL A 93 -11.62 -0.96 -8.55
C VAL A 93 -12.94 -0.29 -8.18
N ARG A 94 -13.73 0.17 -9.15
CA ARG A 94 -15.06 0.76 -8.89
C ARG A 94 -15.99 -0.22 -8.17
N THR A 95 -15.95 -1.49 -8.56
CA THR A 95 -16.75 -2.55 -7.92
C THR A 95 -16.33 -2.77 -6.47
N LEU A 96 -15.03 -2.86 -6.20
CA LEU A 96 -14.51 -3.01 -4.83
C LEU A 96 -14.88 -1.81 -3.95
N VAL A 97 -14.70 -0.59 -4.45
CA VAL A 97 -15.04 0.62 -3.70
C VAL A 97 -16.54 0.65 -3.38
N ARG A 98 -17.40 0.32 -4.36
CA ARG A 98 -18.85 0.23 -4.14
C ARG A 98 -19.20 -0.79 -3.07
N GLN A 99 -18.62 -1.99 -3.11
CA GLN A 99 -18.86 -3.04 -2.12
C GLN A 99 -18.49 -2.58 -0.70
N ILE A 100 -17.37 -1.88 -0.55
CA ILE A 100 -16.92 -1.34 0.73
C ILE A 100 -17.87 -0.23 1.23
N GLN A 101 -18.31 0.65 0.33
CA GLN A 101 -19.27 1.70 0.66
C GLN A 101 -20.62 1.13 1.10
N GLU A 102 -21.09 0.07 0.44
CA GLU A 102 -22.34 -0.64 0.76
C GLU A 102 -22.24 -1.45 2.06
N ALA A 103 -21.09 -2.06 2.35
CA ALA A 103 -20.84 -2.82 3.57
C ALA A 103 -20.71 -1.96 4.83
N GLY A 104 -20.50 -0.64 4.68
CA GLY A 104 -20.33 0.30 5.79
C GLY A 104 -18.90 0.32 6.36
N ALA A 105 -18.53 1.43 6.99
CA ALA A 105 -17.17 1.71 7.49
C ALA A 105 -16.66 0.72 8.56
N GLU A 106 -17.53 -0.10 9.14
CA GLU A 106 -17.18 -1.13 10.13
C GLU A 106 -16.46 -2.34 9.52
N ALA A 107 -16.58 -2.55 8.19
CA ALA A 107 -15.93 -3.64 7.49
C ALA A 107 -14.41 -3.45 7.34
N ILE A 108 -13.89 -2.23 7.56
CA ILE A 108 -12.47 -1.89 7.40
C ILE A 108 -11.97 -1.18 8.66
N ALA A 109 -11.68 -1.96 9.71
CA ALA A 109 -10.97 -1.46 10.88
C ALA A 109 -9.46 -1.39 10.61
N ILE A 110 -9.03 -0.46 9.75
CA ILE A 110 -7.60 -0.09 9.69
C ILE A 110 -7.36 0.81 10.90
N ASP A 111 -6.84 0.24 11.98
CA ASP A 111 -6.26 1.05 13.04
C ASP A 111 -4.98 1.71 12.48
N GLY A 112 -5.15 2.88 11.86
CA GLY A 112 -4.09 3.70 11.28
C GLY A 112 -3.14 4.31 12.31
N SER A 113 -3.04 3.70 13.50
CA SER A 113 -2.30 4.15 14.68
C SER A 113 -0.78 4.21 14.48
N ALA A 114 -0.26 3.74 13.33
CA ALA A 114 1.13 4.01 12.93
C ALA A 114 1.35 5.44 12.40
N GLN A 115 0.28 6.17 12.04
CA GLN A 115 0.42 7.60 11.79
C GLN A 115 0.30 8.36 13.11
N PRO A 116 1.31 9.16 13.46
CA PRO A 116 1.29 9.93 14.70
C PRO A 116 0.06 10.83 14.74
N THR A 117 -0.66 10.76 15.85
CA THR A 117 -1.94 11.44 16.03
C THR A 117 -1.73 12.92 16.33
N CYS A 118 -2.54 13.78 15.72
CA CYS A 118 -2.53 15.21 15.99
C CYS A 118 -3.02 15.47 17.42
N PRO A 119 -2.22 16.15 18.27
CA PRO A 119 -2.60 16.40 19.67
C PRO A 119 -3.79 17.36 19.81
N SER A 120 -4.15 18.10 18.75
CA SER A 120 -5.23 19.08 18.80
C SER A 120 -6.58 18.55 18.33
N CYS A 121 -6.61 17.63 17.36
CA CYS A 121 -7.88 17.19 16.75
C CYS A 121 -8.03 15.67 16.65
N GLY A 122 -7.03 14.89 17.10
CA GLY A 122 -7.08 13.44 17.06
C GLY A 122 -6.94 12.81 15.66
N ARG A 123 -6.87 13.60 14.59
CA ARG A 123 -6.63 13.09 13.21
C ARG A 123 -5.17 12.72 13.01
N SER A 124 -4.86 11.91 11.99
CA SER A 124 -3.49 11.51 11.71
C SER A 124 -2.61 12.68 11.21
N MET A 125 -1.30 12.63 11.43
CA MET A 125 -0.32 13.56 10.88
C MET A 125 0.44 12.94 9.71
N ARG A 126 0.76 13.74 8.69
CA ARG A 126 1.56 13.36 7.51
C ARG A 126 2.90 14.08 7.52
N ARG A 127 3.98 13.35 7.25
CA ARG A 127 5.31 13.93 7.00
C ARG A 127 5.30 14.68 5.67
N ARG A 128 5.77 15.93 5.70
CA ARG A 128 5.89 16.87 4.58
C ARG A 128 7.30 17.46 4.59
N THR A 129 7.74 17.97 3.45
CA THR A 129 9.05 18.64 3.34
C THR A 129 8.85 20.12 3.09
N GLY A 130 9.45 20.96 3.92
CA GLY A 130 9.40 22.42 3.81
C GLY A 130 10.79 23.03 3.64
N LYS A 131 10.85 24.37 3.64
CA LYS A 131 12.10 25.14 3.47
C LYS A 131 13.15 24.86 4.55
N HIS A 132 12.73 24.40 5.74
CA HIS A 132 13.60 24.13 6.89
C HIS A 132 13.77 22.64 7.18
N GLY A 133 13.44 21.75 6.22
CA GLY A 133 13.52 20.31 6.38
C GLY A 133 12.16 19.62 6.50
N ALA A 134 12.17 18.35 6.87
CA ALA A 134 10.95 17.57 7.05
C ALA A 134 10.19 18.00 8.31
N PHE A 135 8.87 17.98 8.24
CA PHE A 135 7.96 18.26 9.36
C PHE A 135 6.70 17.42 9.21
N TRP A 136 6.00 17.20 10.31
CA TRP A 136 4.71 16.51 10.32
C TRP A 136 3.59 17.54 10.37
N GLY A 137 2.66 17.51 9.43
CA GLY A 137 1.47 18.35 9.41
C GLY A 137 0.20 17.54 9.61
N CYS A 138 -0.79 18.09 10.30
CA CYS A 138 -2.10 17.44 10.44
C CYS A 138 -2.73 17.12 9.07
N SER A 139 -3.34 15.94 8.95
CA SER A 139 -4.11 15.55 7.76
C SER A 139 -5.38 16.38 7.57
N GLY A 140 -5.86 17.03 8.63
CA GLY A 140 -7.04 17.89 8.62
C GLY A 140 -6.80 19.33 8.14
N TYR A 141 -5.65 19.66 7.55
CA TYR A 141 -5.43 20.99 6.96
C TYR A 141 -6.39 21.22 5.76
N PRO A 142 -7.02 22.40 5.63
CA PRO A 142 -6.77 23.67 6.34
C PRO A 142 -7.44 23.83 7.70
N ASP A 143 -8.42 22.98 8.06
CA ASP A 143 -9.20 23.09 9.30
C ASP A 143 -8.36 22.87 10.57
N CYS A 144 -7.27 22.11 10.47
CA CYS A 144 -6.27 21.96 11.52
C CYS A 144 -4.86 22.23 10.97
N THR A 145 -4.22 23.28 11.49
CA THR A 145 -2.91 23.77 11.01
C THR A 145 -1.73 23.31 11.86
N VAL A 146 -1.95 22.40 12.81
CA VAL A 146 -0.91 21.89 13.71
C VAL A 146 0.20 21.20 12.93
N THR A 147 1.44 21.58 13.25
CA THR A 147 2.66 20.96 12.74
C THR A 147 3.57 20.52 13.89
N ARG A 148 4.46 19.56 13.61
CA ARG A 148 5.53 19.11 14.50
C ARG A 148 6.85 18.93 13.74
N PRO A 149 8.00 19.21 14.37
CA PRO A 149 9.30 18.98 13.76
C PRO A 149 9.54 17.48 13.53
N ASP A 150 10.26 17.11 12.47
CA ASP A 150 10.66 15.71 12.23
C ASP A 150 11.95 15.39 13.00
N ALA A 151 11.87 14.47 13.96
CA ALA A 151 13.00 13.85 14.64
C ALA A 151 13.26 12.46 14.06
N ASN A 152 14.06 12.39 12.98
CA ASN A 152 14.44 11.14 12.30
C ASN A 152 13.23 10.28 11.88
N GLY A 153 12.23 10.88 11.24
CA GLY A 153 11.03 10.16 10.78
C GLY A 153 9.96 9.96 11.86
N LYS A 154 9.99 10.74 12.95
CA LYS A 154 8.94 10.79 13.99
C LYS A 154 8.64 12.26 14.34
N PRO A 155 7.39 12.64 14.65
CA PRO A 155 7.04 13.99 15.11
C PRO A 155 7.35 14.27 16.58
#